data_AF-A0A830BG57-F1
#
_entry.id   AF-A0A830BG57-F1
#
_cell.length_a   1.000
_cell.length_b   1.000
_cell.length_c   1.000
_cell.angle_alpha   90.00
_cell.angle_beta   90.00
_cell.angle_gamma   90.00
#
_symmetry.space_group_name_H-M   'P 1'
#
loop_
_entity.id
_entity.type
_entity.pdbx_description
1 polymer ?
#
loop_
_entity_poly.entity_id
_entity_poly.type
_entity_poly.pdbx_seq_one_letter_code
_entity_poly.pdbx_strand_id
1 'polypeptide(L)' 'MAGCIFTPYFDSEQGAMHFAPVHKVFGASNVSKLLLHIRPSKGLDAVVTICYDAQGRLQDPIYDCVAHIFALQQQVFN' A
#
# COMPACT_ATOMS: atom_id res chain seq x y z
N MET A 1 -11.69 -13.10 -16.09
CA MET A 1 -10.57 -13.06 -15.12
C MET A 1 -11.08 -13.48 -13.75
N ALA A 2 -11.55 -14.73 -13.62
CA ALA A 2 -12.00 -15.26 -12.33
C ALA A 2 -10.77 -15.81 -11.58
N GLY A 3 -10.50 -15.32 -10.36
CA GLY A 3 -9.42 -15.83 -9.51
C GLY A 3 -8.17 -14.95 -9.36
N CYS A 4 -8.14 -13.73 -9.92
CA CYS A 4 -7.07 -12.79 -9.61
C CYS A 4 -7.24 -12.25 -8.18
N ILE A 5 -6.20 -12.41 -7.34
CA ILE A 5 -6.21 -11.95 -5.95
C ILE A 5 -6.30 -10.42 -5.82
N PHE A 6 -5.92 -9.68 -6.86
CA PHE A 6 -5.92 -8.21 -6.87
C PHE A 6 -7.25 -7.60 -7.30
N THR A 7 -8.07 -8.33 -8.06
CA THR A 7 -9.34 -7.79 -8.59
C THR A 7 -10.25 -7.22 -7.51
N PRO A 8 -10.42 -7.83 -6.32
CA PRO A 8 -11.27 -7.25 -5.27
C PRO A 8 -10.81 -5.89 -4.73
N TYR A 9 -9.58 -5.46 -5.06
CA TYR A 9 -8.97 -4.25 -4.50
C TYR A 9 -8.57 -3.21 -5.56
N PHE A 10 -8.43 -3.61 -6.81
CA PHE A 10 -7.93 -2.77 -7.92
C PHE A 10 -8.79 -2.96 -9.19
N ASP A 11 -10.11 -2.90 -9.08
CA ASP A 11 -11.06 -3.18 -10.17
C ASP A 11 -11.43 -1.96 -11.05
N SER A 12 -11.15 -0.73 -10.59
CA SER A 12 -11.52 0.50 -11.30
C SER A 12 -10.42 1.02 -12.23
N GLU A 13 -10.76 2.03 -13.04
CA GLU A 13 -9.78 2.78 -13.85
C GLU A 13 -8.64 3.38 -12.98
N GLN A 14 -8.96 3.76 -11.73
CA GLN A 14 -7.99 4.24 -10.75
C GLN A 14 -7.18 3.09 -10.12
N GLY A 15 -7.63 1.84 -10.27
CA GLY A 15 -6.95 0.65 -9.75
C GLY A 15 -5.52 0.52 -10.27
N ALA A 16 -5.27 0.83 -11.55
CA ALA A 16 -3.92 0.83 -12.11
C ALA A 16 -3.01 1.90 -11.48
N MET A 17 -3.55 3.11 -11.25
CA MET A 17 -2.84 4.21 -10.60
C MET A 17 -2.48 3.89 -9.15
N HIS A 18 -3.35 3.19 -8.41
CA HIS A 18 -3.05 2.74 -7.06
C HIS A 18 -2.12 1.53 -7.02
N PHE A 19 -2.22 0.62 -8.00
CA PHE A 19 -1.38 -0.58 -8.05
C PHE A 19 0.05 -0.31 -8.50
N ALA A 20 0.28 0.68 -9.38
CA ALA A 20 1.62 0.95 -9.91
C ALA A 20 2.68 1.27 -8.82
N PRO A 21 2.41 2.15 -7.82
CA PRO A 21 3.31 2.34 -6.68
C PRO A 21 3.57 1.05 -5.90
N VAL A 22 2.50 0.29 -5.63
CA VAL A 22 2.57 -0.97 -4.87
C VAL A 22 3.46 -1.98 -5.59
N HIS A 23 3.29 -2.14 -6.90
CA HIS A 23 4.11 -3.00 -7.73
C HIS A 23 5.57 -2.56 -7.74
N LYS A 24 5.83 -1.24 -7.86
CA LYS A 24 7.19 -0.70 -7.90
C LYS A 24 7.95 -0.86 -6.58
N VAL A 25 7.28 -0.66 -5.44
CA VAL A 25 7.90 -0.67 -4.12
C VAL A 25 8.01 -2.08 -3.55
N PHE A 26 6.91 -2.85 -3.61
CA PHE A 26 6.83 -4.14 -2.95
C PHE A 26 6.91 -5.32 -3.92
N GLY A 27 6.52 -5.13 -5.19
CA GLY A 27 6.39 -6.18 -6.18
C GLY A 27 5.09 -6.98 -6.02
N ALA A 28 4.45 -7.32 -7.15
CA ALA A 28 3.17 -8.03 -7.16
C ALA A 28 3.25 -9.36 -6.39
N SER A 29 4.32 -10.13 -6.58
CA SER A 29 4.49 -11.43 -5.93
C SER A 29 4.53 -11.35 -4.40
N ASN A 30 5.16 -10.31 -3.83
CA ASN A 30 5.23 -10.15 -2.39
C ASN A 30 3.88 -9.71 -1.82
N VAL A 31 3.18 -8.82 -2.52
CA VAL A 31 1.84 -8.37 -2.11
C VAL A 31 0.83 -9.52 -2.22
N SER A 32 0.88 -10.33 -3.27
CA SER A 32 0.07 -11.55 -3.38
C SER A 32 0.31 -12.49 -2.19
N LYS A 33 1.57 -12.78 -1.87
CA LYS A 33 1.92 -13.62 -0.72
C LYS A 33 1.40 -13.03 0.58
N LEU A 34 1.55 -11.72 0.79
CA LEU A 34 1.04 -11.04 1.98
C LEU A 34 -0.48 -11.18 2.09
N LEU A 35 -1.21 -10.87 1.01
CA LEU A 35 -2.68 -10.95 0.99
C LEU A 35 -3.21 -12.36 1.22
N LEU A 36 -2.48 -13.40 0.80
CA LEU A 36 -2.84 -14.80 1.09
C LEU A 36 -2.77 -15.15 2.59
N HIS A 37 -1.95 -14.44 3.37
CA HIS A 37 -1.82 -14.65 4.82
C HIS A 37 -2.71 -13.73 5.66
N ILE A 38 -3.43 -12.81 5.02
CA ILE A 38 -4.33 -11.86 5.69
C ILE A 38 -5.74 -12.42 5.65
N ARG A 39 -6.47 -12.29 6.78
CA ARG A 39 -7.89 -12.64 6.83
C ARG A 39 -8.66 -11.80 5.80
N PRO A 40 -9.60 -12.37 5.01
CA PRO A 40 -10.32 -11.62 3.99
C PRO A 40 -10.99 -10.34 4.50
N SER A 41 -11.52 -10.34 5.73
CA SER A 41 -12.12 -9.16 6.37
C SER A 41 -11.15 -8.00 6.64
N LYS A 42 -9.84 -8.24 6.52
CA LYS A 42 -8.76 -7.25 6.66
C LYS A 42 -8.02 -6.98 5.35
N GLY A 43 -8.45 -7.60 4.24
CA GLY A 43 -7.80 -7.44 2.95
C GLY A 43 -7.82 -5.99 2.46
N LEU A 44 -8.97 -5.31 2.56
CA LEU A 44 -9.09 -3.91 2.15
C LEU A 44 -8.21 -2.99 3.00
N ASP A 45 -8.28 -3.11 4.34
CA ASP A 45 -7.44 -2.34 5.26
C ASP A 45 -5.94 -2.51 4.91
N ALA A 46 -5.52 -3.75 4.68
CA ALA A 46 -4.15 -4.06 4.32
C ALA A 46 -3.73 -3.41 3.00
N VAL A 47 -4.56 -3.51 1.95
CA VAL A 47 -4.26 -2.88 0.65
C VAL A 47 -4.18 -1.36 0.77
N VAL A 48 -5.07 -0.72 1.53
CA VAL A 48 -5.02 0.73 1.78
C VAL A 48 -3.70 1.13 2.43
N THR A 49 -3.26 0.40 3.47
CA THR A 49 -1.97 0.64 4.13
C THR A 49 -0.79 0.45 3.17
N ILE A 50 -0.79 -0.62 2.38
CA ILE A 50 0.28 -0.90 1.41
C ILE A 50 0.33 0.20 0.33
N CYS A 51 -0.81 0.68 -0.14
CA CYS A 51 -0.88 1.80 -1.08
C CYS A 51 -0.29 3.09 -0.49
N TYR A 52 -0.65 3.43 0.75
CA TYR A 52 -0.12 4.59 1.46
C TYR A 52 1.40 4.51 1.61
N ASP A 53 1.90 3.36 2.07
CA ASP A 53 3.33 3.17 2.31
C ASP A 53 4.15 3.16 1.00
N ALA A 54 3.60 2.54 -0.06
CA ALA A 54 4.20 2.59 -1.39
C ALA A 54 4.30 4.03 -1.92
N GLN A 55 3.24 4.83 -1.76
CA GLN A 55 3.25 6.23 -2.18
C GLN A 55 4.25 7.05 -1.37
N GLY A 56 4.29 6.84 -0.05
CA GLY A 56 5.28 7.47 0.83
C GLY A 56 6.71 7.18 0.36
N ARG A 57 7.04 5.92 0.08
CA ARG A 57 8.37 5.53 -0.42
C ARG A 57 8.71 6.06 -1.82
N LEU A 58 7.71 6.34 -2.67
CA LEU A 58 7.96 7.02 -3.94
C LEU A 58 8.25 8.52 -3.77
N GLN A 59 7.64 9.17 -2.77
CA GLN A 59 7.83 10.58 -2.47
C GLN A 59 9.13 10.82 -1.69
N ASP A 60 9.39 9.97 -0.69
CA ASP A 60 10.59 9.97 0.13
C ASP A 60 11.22 8.56 0.13
N PRO A 61 12.21 8.31 -0.74
CA PRO A 61 12.85 6.99 -0.83
C PRO A 61 13.70 6.63 0.39
N ILE A 62 13.97 7.59 1.28
CA ILE A 62 14.80 7.39 2.48
C ILE A 62 13.91 7.07 3.69
N TYR A 63 12.91 7.91 3.93
CA TYR A 63 12.10 7.87 5.16
C TYR A 63 10.63 7.50 4.93
N ASP A 64 10.17 7.25 3.70
CA ASP A 64 8.81 6.80 3.40
C ASP A 64 7.66 7.50 4.17
N CYS A 65 6.74 6.74 4.75
CA CYS A 65 5.76 7.21 5.71
C CYS A 65 6.35 7.61 7.08
N VAL A 66 7.56 7.19 7.44
CA VAL A 66 8.23 7.62 8.68
C VAL A 66 8.48 9.13 8.71
N ALA A 67 8.71 9.77 7.56
CA ALA A 67 8.78 11.24 7.48
C ALA A 67 7.49 11.92 8.00
N HIS A 68 6.32 11.34 7.66
CA HIS A 68 5.03 11.84 8.15
C HIS A 68 4.88 11.61 9.65
N ILE A 69 5.36 10.49 10.19
CA ILE A 69 5.36 10.22 11.63
C ILE A 69 6.18 11.28 12.36
N PHE A 70 7.40 11.58 11.89
CA PHE A 70 8.23 12.61 12.50
C PHE A 70 7.60 14.00 12.45
N ALA A 71 6.98 14.37 11.32
CA ALA A 71 6.29 15.66 11.20
C ALA A 71 5.13 15.78 12.20
N LEU A 72 4.33 14.71 12.35
CA LEU A 72 3.24 14.67 13.33
C LEU A 72 3.76 14.73 14.77
N GLN A 73 4.85 14.03 15.08
CA GLN A 73 5.48 14.11 16.40
C GLN A 73 5.95 15.53 16.70
N GLN A 74 6.59 16.21 15.75
CA GLN A 74 6.99 17.60 15.92
C GLN A 74 5.80 18.54 16.14
N GLN A 75 4.63 18.28 15.57
CA GLN A 75 3.43 19.13 15.79
C GLN A 75 2.79 18.93 17.17
N VAL A 76 2.97 17.76 17.79
CA VAL A 76 2.37 17.44 19.10
C VAL A 76 3.31 17.81 20.25
N PHE A 77 4.62 17.66 20.03
CA PHE A 77 5.64 17.86 21.07
C PHE A 77 6.36 19.22 20.99
N ASN A 78 6.17 19.99 19.91
CA ASN A 78 6.53 21.42 19.87
C ASN A 78 5.30 22.29 20.16
#